data_AF-A0A9W8GHN2-F1
#
_entry.id   AF-A0A9W8GHN2-F1
#
_cell.length_a   1.000
_cell.length_b   1.000
_cell.length_c   1.000
_cell.angle_alpha   90.00
_cell.angle_beta   90.00
_cell.angle_gamma   90.00
#
_symmetry.space_group_name_H-M   'P 1'
#
loop_
_entity.id
_entity.type
_entity.pdbx_description
1 polymer ?
#
loop_
_entity_poly.entity_id
_entity_poly.type
_entity_poly.pdbx_seq_one_letter_code
_entity_poly.pdbx_strand_id
1 'polypeptide(L)'
;MSGLDTFTDDDDYSVIDKAGMALSHNPCGLLLPGVDPTTHREAVRLCARDYLENHIFINDRQFHSHLNHHLLAVYSLGGSTKRLQEIFDINNSYRRPSLAMVDDVTITTDNYTEYLVKEEYYPNFVAFYRRELAASNGNINSVVAKYFFDPHIFPLAMSGLLHP
;
A
#
# COMPACT_ATOMS: atom_id res chain seq x y z
N MET A 1 -8.99 21.41 -11.38
CA MET A 1 -7.74 21.06 -12.08
C MET A 1 -6.62 21.05 -11.04
N SER A 2 -6.46 19.96 -10.31
CA SER A 2 -5.28 19.73 -9.46
C SER A 2 -4.36 18.80 -10.24
N GLY A 3 -3.15 19.28 -10.56
CA GLY A 3 -2.13 18.47 -11.20
C GLY A 3 -1.78 17.30 -10.29
N LEU A 4 -1.99 16.09 -10.79
CA LEU A 4 -1.29 14.93 -10.26
C LEU A 4 0.17 15.12 -10.65
N ASP A 5 1.01 15.50 -9.69
CA ASP A 5 2.46 15.50 -9.84
C ASP A 5 2.89 14.06 -10.13
N THR A 6 2.95 13.70 -11.40
CA THR A 6 3.60 12.48 -11.84
C THR A 6 5.08 12.65 -11.52
N PHE A 7 5.61 11.86 -10.59
CA PHE A 7 7.04 11.85 -10.29
C PHE A 7 7.80 11.37 -11.54
N THR A 8 8.40 12.31 -12.27
CA THR A 8 9.18 12.06 -13.50
C THR A 8 10.65 11.72 -13.23
N ASP A 9 11.06 11.75 -11.96
CA ASP A 9 12.44 11.49 -11.55
C ASP A 9 12.52 10.13 -10.85
N ASP A 10 13.10 9.16 -11.54
CA ASP A 10 13.28 7.81 -11.01
C ASP A 10 14.25 7.76 -9.82
N ASP A 11 14.94 8.85 -9.47
CA ASP A 11 15.81 8.95 -8.29
C ASP A 11 15.25 9.90 -7.19
N ASP A 12 13.97 10.29 -7.24
CA ASP A 12 13.36 11.07 -6.15
C ASP A 12 13.09 10.19 -4.91
N TYR A 13 13.98 10.27 -3.92
CA TYR A 13 13.81 9.59 -2.63
C TYR A 13 12.97 10.38 -1.62
N SER A 14 12.57 11.64 -1.91
CA SER A 14 11.69 12.43 -1.03
C SER A 14 10.30 11.81 -0.90
N VAL A 15 9.91 10.95 -1.84
CA VAL A 15 8.67 10.16 -1.82
C VAL A 15 8.54 9.29 -0.57
N ILE A 16 9.66 8.83 0.01
CA ILE A 16 9.67 8.03 1.23
C ILE A 16 9.13 8.87 2.40
N ASP A 17 9.64 10.09 2.55
CA ASP A 17 9.24 11.01 3.60
C ASP A 17 7.81 11.50 3.39
N LYS A 18 7.41 11.78 2.14
CA LYS A 18 6.03 12.16 1.77
C LYS A 18 5.03 11.05 2.12
N ALA A 19 5.35 9.80 1.84
CA ALA A 19 4.51 8.66 2.20
C ALA A 19 4.49 8.41 3.71
N GLY A 20 5.58 8.80 4.41
CA GLY A 20 5.84 8.45 5.80
C GLY A 20 6.11 6.96 5.96
N MET A 21 6.68 6.32 4.94
CA MET A 21 6.93 4.88 4.91
C MET A 21 8.29 4.54 5.50
N ALA A 22 8.31 3.47 6.32
CA ALA A 22 9.53 2.83 6.77
C ALA A 22 9.31 1.32 6.77
N LEU A 23 10.21 0.56 6.15
CA LEU A 23 10.24 -0.88 6.30
C LEU A 23 11.02 -1.20 7.57
N SER A 24 10.33 -1.65 8.61
CA SER A 24 10.97 -2.11 9.84
C SER A 24 11.62 -3.48 9.64
N HIS A 25 12.68 -3.73 10.41
CA HIS A 25 13.26 -5.07 10.46
C HIS A 25 12.29 -6.01 11.16
N ASN A 26 11.69 -6.93 10.41
CA ASN A 26 10.86 -7.97 10.98
C ASN A 26 11.77 -9.15 11.37
N PRO A 27 11.87 -9.53 12.65
CA PRO A 27 12.76 -10.61 13.09
C PRO A 27 12.40 -11.98 12.50
N CYS A 28 11.19 -12.14 11.94
CA CYS A 28 10.77 -13.32 11.19
C CYS A 28 10.85 -13.15 9.67
N GLY A 29 11.39 -12.03 9.17
CA GLY A 29 11.58 -11.78 7.75
C GLY A 29 12.72 -12.64 7.19
N LEU A 30 12.46 -13.36 6.10
CA LEU A 30 13.51 -14.05 5.35
C LEU A 30 14.33 -12.99 4.61
N LEU A 31 15.57 -12.74 5.03
CA LEU A 31 16.50 -11.86 4.31
C LEU A 31 17.69 -12.71 3.84
N LEU A 32 17.75 -12.98 2.55
CA LEU A 32 18.85 -13.73 1.93
C LEU A 32 20.07 -12.82 1.67
N PRO A 33 21.28 -13.41 1.49
CA PRO A 33 22.45 -12.66 1.07
C PRO A 33 22.17 -11.83 -0.20
N GLY A 34 22.61 -10.57 -0.22
CA GLY A 34 22.32 -9.62 -1.31
C GLY A 34 21.43 -8.46 -0.88
N VAL A 35 20.79 -8.54 0.28
CA VAL A 35 20.13 -7.39 0.93
C VAL A 35 21.19 -6.46 1.54
N ASP A 36 21.15 -5.19 1.17
CA ASP A 36 22.02 -4.13 1.67
C ASP A 36 21.22 -2.83 1.86
N PRO A 37 21.78 -1.79 2.52
CA PRO A 37 21.05 -0.55 2.77
C PRO A 37 20.53 0.16 1.51
N THR A 38 21.21 0.01 0.37
CA THR A 38 20.82 0.58 -0.93
C THR A 38 19.61 -0.15 -1.48
N THR A 39 19.64 -1.48 -1.53
CA THR A 39 18.50 -2.28 -1.99
C THR A 39 17.30 -2.15 -1.06
N HIS A 40 17.53 -2.01 0.25
CA HIS A 40 16.50 -1.68 1.22
C HIS A 40 15.85 -0.33 0.91
N ARG A 41 16.65 0.73 0.78
CA ARG A 41 16.14 2.08 0.52
C ARG A 41 15.35 2.14 -0.78
N GLU A 42 15.80 1.41 -1.80
CA GLU A 42 15.11 1.31 -3.08
C GLU A 42 13.77 0.58 -2.97
N ALA A 43 13.71 -0.54 -2.24
CA ALA A 43 12.45 -1.23 -1.97
C ALA A 43 11.45 -0.31 -1.25
N VAL A 44 11.89 0.45 -0.25
CA VAL A 44 11.05 1.45 0.45
C VAL A 44 10.56 2.52 -0.54
N ARG A 45 11.45 3.06 -1.38
CA ARG A 45 11.13 4.10 -2.36
C ARG A 45 10.05 3.64 -3.33
N LEU A 46 10.21 2.46 -3.92
CA LEU A 46 9.27 1.92 -4.91
C LEU A 46 7.90 1.61 -4.30
N CYS A 47 7.85 1.09 -3.07
CA CYS A 47 6.59 0.93 -2.33
C CYS A 47 5.92 2.28 -2.03
N ALA A 48 6.71 3.31 -1.67
CA ALA A 48 6.21 4.66 -1.42
C ALA A 48 5.63 5.30 -2.69
N ARG A 49 6.31 5.13 -3.83
CA ARG A 49 5.79 5.55 -5.14
C ARG A 49 4.51 4.83 -5.51
N ASP A 50 4.45 3.51 -5.31
CA ASP A 50 3.22 2.75 -5.57
C ASP A 50 2.04 3.32 -4.77
N TYR A 51 2.25 3.56 -3.46
CA TYR A 51 1.25 4.13 -2.56
C TYR A 51 0.78 5.55 -2.96
N LEU A 52 1.70 6.42 -3.40
CA LEU A 52 1.37 7.81 -3.73
C LEU A 52 0.73 7.94 -5.11
N GLU A 53 1.22 7.18 -6.08
CA GLU A 53 0.91 7.40 -7.50
C GLU A 53 -0.25 6.52 -7.99
N ASN A 54 -0.46 5.34 -7.38
CA ASN A 54 -1.26 4.29 -8.00
C ASN A 54 -2.49 3.89 -7.18
N HIS A 55 -3.52 3.48 -7.90
CA HIS A 55 -4.69 2.83 -7.33
C HIS A 55 -4.34 1.45 -6.79
N ILE A 56 -5.05 1.02 -5.73
CA ILE A 56 -4.96 -0.37 -5.23
C ILE A 56 -5.42 -1.42 -6.25
N PHE A 57 -6.16 -1.02 -7.31
CA PHE A 57 -6.74 -1.92 -8.31
C PHE A 57 -6.14 -1.63 -9.67
N ILE A 58 -5.85 -2.68 -10.44
CA ILE A 58 -5.28 -2.56 -11.80
C ILE A 58 -6.35 -2.40 -12.89
N ASN A 59 -7.63 -2.61 -12.57
CA ASN A 59 -8.74 -2.50 -13.50
C ASN A 59 -10.07 -2.20 -12.77
N ASP A 60 -11.15 -2.00 -13.52
CA ASP A 60 -12.50 -1.76 -13.00
C ASP A 60 -13.20 -3.05 -12.51
N ARG A 61 -12.56 -4.22 -12.68
CA ARG A 61 -13.00 -5.50 -12.10
C ARG A 61 -12.43 -5.72 -10.69
N GLN A 62 -11.77 -4.71 -10.13
CA GLN A 62 -11.22 -4.71 -8.77
C GLN A 62 -10.16 -5.80 -8.53
N PHE A 63 -9.37 -6.15 -9.55
CA PHE A 63 -8.17 -6.95 -9.33
C PHE A 63 -7.12 -6.09 -8.61
N HIS A 64 -6.70 -6.50 -7.41
CA HIS A 64 -5.73 -5.71 -6.64
C HIS A 64 -4.32 -5.81 -7.23
N SER A 65 -3.54 -4.75 -7.03
CA SER A 65 -2.14 -4.70 -7.41
C SER A 65 -1.32 -5.67 -6.56
N HIS A 66 -0.55 -6.54 -7.23
CA HIS A 66 0.41 -7.42 -6.58
C HIS A 66 1.83 -6.84 -6.52
N LEU A 67 2.03 -5.59 -6.96
CA LEU A 67 3.36 -5.02 -7.12
C LEU A 67 4.15 -5.00 -5.79
N ASN A 68 3.58 -4.47 -4.72
CA ASN A 68 4.28 -4.41 -3.43
C ASN A 68 4.66 -5.80 -2.91
N HIS A 69 3.81 -6.80 -3.12
CA HIS A 69 4.14 -8.19 -2.78
C HIS A 69 5.35 -8.69 -3.58
N HIS A 70 5.39 -8.41 -4.88
CA HIS A 70 6.48 -8.83 -5.74
C HIS A 70 7.80 -8.11 -5.39
N LEU A 71 7.76 -6.79 -5.17
CA LEU A 71 8.91 -5.98 -4.74
C LEU A 71 9.48 -6.52 -3.42
N LEU A 72 8.64 -6.69 -2.41
CA LEU A 72 9.09 -7.14 -1.09
C LEU A 72 9.57 -8.59 -1.10
N ALA A 73 8.97 -9.47 -1.89
CA ALA A 73 9.44 -10.84 -2.06
C ALA A 73 10.83 -10.87 -2.72
N VAL A 74 11.02 -10.13 -3.82
CA VAL A 74 12.31 -10.09 -4.53
C VAL A 74 13.39 -9.41 -3.70
N TYR A 75 13.06 -8.32 -3.01
CA TYR A 75 13.93 -7.71 -2.02
C TYR A 75 14.38 -8.73 -0.96
N SER A 76 13.43 -9.45 -0.37
CA SER A 76 13.70 -10.46 0.67
C SER A 76 14.61 -11.60 0.18
N LEU A 77 14.53 -11.92 -1.12
CA LEU A 77 15.37 -12.92 -1.78
C LEU A 77 16.74 -12.37 -2.27
N GLY A 78 17.11 -11.13 -1.92
CA GLY A 78 18.40 -10.53 -2.28
C GLY A 78 18.44 -9.89 -3.66
N GLY A 79 17.29 -9.48 -4.20
CA GLY A 79 17.22 -8.78 -5.49
C GLY A 79 17.95 -7.43 -5.49
N SER A 80 18.67 -7.14 -6.58
CA SER A 80 19.34 -5.85 -6.79
C SER A 80 18.35 -4.69 -7.00
N THR A 81 18.79 -3.45 -6.78
CA THR A 81 18.02 -2.22 -7.09
C THR A 81 17.48 -2.21 -8.52
N LYS A 82 18.33 -2.55 -9.49
CA LYS A 82 17.95 -2.67 -10.90
C LYS A 82 16.77 -3.63 -11.12
N ARG A 83 16.81 -4.80 -10.47
CA ARG A 83 15.72 -5.78 -10.59
C ARG A 83 14.42 -5.29 -9.94
N LEU A 84 14.52 -4.56 -8.83
CA LEU A 84 13.33 -3.95 -8.20
C LEU A 84 12.70 -2.90 -9.12
N GLN A 85 13.51 -2.03 -9.74
CA GLN A 85 13.03 -1.05 -10.72
C GLN A 85 12.41 -1.72 -11.96
N GLU A 86 13.05 -2.74 -12.52
CA GLU A 86 12.49 -3.52 -13.65
C GLU A 86 11.09 -4.07 -13.33
N ILE A 87 10.88 -4.59 -12.12
CA ILE A 87 9.58 -5.10 -11.66
C ILE A 87 8.56 -3.97 -11.55
N PHE A 88 8.96 -2.82 -10.99
CA PHE A 88 8.11 -1.64 -10.87
C PHE A 88 7.67 -1.14 -12.26
N ASP A 89 8.60 -1.00 -13.20
CA ASP A 89 8.32 -0.48 -14.55
C ASP A 89 7.34 -1.36 -15.33
N ILE A 90 7.52 -2.69 -15.26
CA ILE A 90 6.62 -3.66 -15.91
C ILE A 90 5.20 -3.48 -15.36
N ASN A 91 5.07 -3.41 -14.03
CA ASN A 91 3.76 -3.25 -13.39
C ASN A 91 3.16 -1.87 -13.65
N ASN A 92 4.00 -0.84 -13.83
CA ASN A 92 3.56 0.53 -14.07
C ASN A 92 2.76 0.69 -15.36
N SER A 93 3.05 -0.13 -16.36
CA SER A 93 2.46 -0.01 -17.70
C SER A 93 0.94 -0.17 -17.78
N TYR A 94 0.30 -0.75 -16.75
CA TYR A 94 -1.15 -1.03 -16.71
C TYR A 94 -1.83 -0.54 -15.42
N ARG A 95 -1.24 0.45 -14.72
CA ARG A 95 -1.81 0.97 -13.47
C ARG A 95 -2.94 1.97 -13.70
N ARG A 96 -3.86 2.02 -12.74
CA ARG A 96 -4.86 3.09 -12.60
C ARG A 96 -4.28 4.18 -11.68
N PRO A 97 -4.54 5.47 -11.95
CA PRO A 97 -4.09 6.54 -11.08
C PRO A 97 -4.78 6.47 -9.71
N SER A 98 -4.08 6.92 -8.66
CA SER A 98 -4.67 7.05 -7.33
C SER A 98 -5.89 7.98 -7.32
N LEU A 99 -6.84 7.71 -6.42
CA LEU A 99 -8.04 8.54 -6.24
C LEU A 99 -7.77 9.68 -5.26
N ALA A 100 -8.37 10.83 -5.54
CA ALA A 100 -8.49 11.88 -4.54
C ALA A 100 -9.46 11.44 -3.43
N MET A 101 -9.20 11.92 -2.21
CA MET A 101 -10.13 11.76 -1.11
C MET A 101 -11.47 12.43 -1.44
N VAL A 102 -12.58 11.78 -1.07
CA VAL A 102 -13.90 12.41 -1.22
C VAL A 102 -14.06 13.46 -0.13
N ASP A 103 -14.28 14.70 -0.55
CA ASP A 103 -14.54 15.84 0.34
C ASP A 103 -15.80 15.61 1.19
N ASP A 104 -15.87 16.26 2.34
CA ASP A 104 -16.98 16.19 3.31
C ASP A 104 -17.30 14.80 3.91
N VAL A 105 -16.53 13.75 3.56
CA VAL A 105 -16.69 12.41 4.14
C VAL A 105 -15.55 12.09 5.11
N THR A 106 -15.88 11.98 6.39
CA THR A 106 -14.95 11.48 7.42
C THR A 106 -15.42 10.12 7.93
N ILE A 107 -14.64 9.09 7.62
CA ILE A 107 -14.84 7.75 8.15
C ILE A 107 -14.38 7.70 9.61
N THR A 108 -15.22 7.17 10.49
CA THR A 108 -15.02 7.02 11.93
C THR A 108 -15.36 5.59 12.36
N THR A 109 -15.06 5.26 13.62
CA THR A 109 -15.43 3.97 14.22
C THR A 109 -16.93 3.67 14.16
N ASP A 110 -17.76 4.72 14.05
CA ASP A 110 -19.21 4.60 14.17
C ASP A 110 -19.90 4.45 12.81
N ASN A 111 -19.25 4.89 11.73
CA ASN A 111 -19.85 4.94 10.39
C ASN A 111 -19.08 4.15 9.32
N TYR A 112 -17.91 3.56 9.63
CA TYR A 112 -17.06 2.95 8.60
C TYR A 112 -17.75 1.86 7.80
N THR A 113 -18.69 1.12 8.39
CA THR A 113 -19.44 0.06 7.72
C THR A 113 -20.30 0.59 6.57
N GLU A 114 -20.75 1.85 6.63
CA GLU A 114 -21.55 2.50 5.58
C GLU A 114 -20.78 2.72 4.27
N TYR A 115 -19.45 2.73 4.36
CA TYR A 115 -18.55 3.03 3.24
C TYR A 115 -17.84 1.77 2.69
N LEU A 116 -18.02 0.61 3.31
CA LEU A 116 -17.39 -0.64 2.86
C LEU A 116 -17.77 -0.97 1.41
N VAL A 117 -16.83 -1.57 0.67
CA VAL A 117 -17.00 -2.02 -0.74
C VAL A 117 -17.22 -0.88 -1.75
N LYS A 118 -17.18 0.38 -1.31
CA LYS A 118 -17.28 1.56 -2.18
C LYS A 118 -15.88 2.08 -2.49
N GLU A 119 -15.41 1.76 -3.68
CA GLU A 119 -14.06 2.03 -4.17
C GLU A 119 -13.66 3.50 -4.04
N GLU A 120 -14.59 4.42 -4.29
CA GLU A 120 -14.38 5.86 -4.24
C GLU A 120 -13.92 6.36 -2.87
N TYR A 121 -14.25 5.64 -1.79
CA TYR A 121 -13.86 5.98 -0.42
C TYR A 121 -12.56 5.32 0.04
N TYR A 122 -11.85 4.61 -0.85
CA TYR A 122 -10.57 3.97 -0.50
C TYR A 122 -9.57 4.96 0.14
N PRO A 123 -9.31 6.17 -0.40
CA PRO A 123 -8.41 7.12 0.25
C PRO A 123 -8.91 7.59 1.63
N ASN A 124 -10.23 7.74 1.80
CA ASN A 124 -10.84 8.07 3.10
C ASN A 124 -10.61 6.93 4.13
N PHE A 125 -10.65 5.66 3.70
CA PHE A 125 -10.30 4.50 4.54
C PHE A 125 -8.82 4.48 4.90
N VAL A 126 -7.92 4.79 3.96
CA VAL A 126 -6.49 4.93 4.25
C VAL A 126 -6.27 5.97 5.35
N ALA A 127 -6.91 7.14 5.25
CA ALA A 127 -6.83 8.17 6.28
C ALA A 127 -7.41 7.70 7.63
N PHE A 128 -8.53 6.97 7.62
CA PHE A 128 -9.12 6.38 8.82
C PHE A 128 -8.17 5.40 9.52
N TYR A 129 -7.64 4.40 8.81
CA TYR A 129 -6.72 3.43 9.42
C TYR A 129 -5.40 4.05 9.87
N ARG A 130 -4.92 5.11 9.19
CA ARG A 130 -3.77 5.90 9.69
C ARG A 130 -4.07 6.55 11.04
N ARG A 131 -5.28 7.09 11.25
CA ARG A 131 -5.70 7.63 12.56
C ARG A 131 -5.81 6.53 13.62
N GLU A 132 -6.39 5.39 13.29
CA GLU A 132 -6.49 4.24 14.22
C GLU A 132 -5.11 3.72 14.62
N LEU A 133 -4.17 3.61 13.67
CA LEU A 133 -2.78 3.25 13.95
C LEU A 133 -2.11 4.27 14.85
N ALA A 134 -2.24 5.57 14.56
CA ALA A 134 -1.69 6.63 15.41
C ALA A 134 -2.25 6.58 16.84
N ALA A 135 -3.57 6.41 17.00
CA ALA A 135 -4.24 6.28 18.30
C ALA A 135 -3.77 5.05 19.09
N SER A 136 -3.34 3.99 18.38
CA SER A 136 -2.77 2.78 18.98
C SER A 136 -1.26 2.82 19.22
N ASN A 137 -0.61 3.99 19.07
CA ASN A 137 0.85 4.13 19.10
C ASN A 137 1.57 3.22 18.08
N GLY A 138 0.97 3.02 16.90
CA GLY A 138 1.50 2.17 15.84
C GLY A 138 1.32 0.66 16.06
N ASN A 139 0.48 0.23 17.02
CA ASN A 139 0.22 -1.19 17.26
C ASN A 139 -0.68 -1.78 16.16
N ILE A 140 -0.05 -2.24 15.08
CA ILE A 140 -0.73 -2.86 13.94
C ILE A 140 -1.56 -4.09 14.33
N ASN A 141 -1.06 -4.93 15.24
CA ASN A 141 -1.75 -6.15 15.65
C ASN A 141 -3.09 -5.83 16.33
N SER A 142 -3.12 -4.78 17.17
CA SER A 142 -4.35 -4.35 17.83
C SER A 142 -5.36 -3.79 16.84
N VAL A 143 -4.94 -2.95 15.89
CA VAL A 143 -5.82 -2.38 14.86
C VAL A 143 -6.35 -3.47 13.93
N VAL A 144 -5.49 -4.37 13.46
CA VAL A 144 -5.91 -5.51 12.63
C VAL A 144 -6.89 -6.39 13.38
N ALA A 145 -6.58 -6.81 14.62
CA ALA A 145 -7.49 -7.64 15.40
C ALA A 145 -8.85 -6.96 15.67
N LYS A 146 -8.87 -5.64 15.84
CA LYS A 146 -10.09 -4.86 16.06
C LYS A 146 -11.02 -4.88 14.84
N TYR A 147 -10.48 -4.71 13.62
CA TYR A 147 -11.29 -4.53 12.41
C TYR A 147 -11.40 -5.79 11.55
N PHE A 148 -10.35 -6.61 11.46
CA PHE A 148 -10.33 -7.78 10.57
C PHE A 148 -11.39 -8.81 10.93
N PHE A 149 -11.66 -8.99 12.22
CA PHE A 149 -12.68 -9.93 12.72
C PHE A 149 -14.07 -9.30 12.87
N ASP A 150 -14.26 -8.04 12.44
CA ASP A 150 -15.60 -7.46 12.37
C ASP A 150 -16.45 -8.26 11.36
N PRO A 151 -17.71 -8.61 11.67
CA PRO A 151 -18.56 -9.41 10.80
C PRO A 151 -18.86 -8.78 9.44
N HIS A 152 -18.68 -7.46 9.28
CA HIS A 152 -18.84 -6.78 7.98
C HIS A 152 -17.55 -6.83 7.14
N ILE A 153 -16.37 -6.92 7.78
CA ILE A 153 -15.07 -6.93 7.10
C ILE A 153 -14.60 -8.35 6.82
N PHE A 154 -14.72 -9.25 7.80
CA PHE A 154 -14.17 -10.61 7.72
C PHE A 154 -14.61 -11.37 6.45
N PRO A 155 -15.90 -11.35 6.05
CA PRO A 155 -16.34 -12.01 4.81
C PRO A 155 -15.72 -11.37 3.56
N LEU A 156 -15.55 -10.05 3.54
CA LEU A 156 -14.96 -9.33 2.40
C LEU A 156 -13.48 -9.67 2.25
N ALA A 157 -12.73 -9.69 3.35
CA ALA A 157 -11.32 -10.07 3.37
C ALA A 157 -11.13 -11.52 2.89
N MET A 158 -12.04 -12.42 3.26
CA MET A 158 -11.99 -13.83 2.86
C MET A 158 -12.61 -14.10 1.48
N SER A 159 -13.44 -13.19 0.95
CA SER A 159 -14.07 -13.35 -0.37
C SER A 159 -13.05 -13.40 -1.50
N GLY A 160 -11.90 -12.72 -1.35
CA GLY A 160 -10.79 -12.81 -2.29
C GLY A 160 -10.15 -14.21 -2.35
N LEU A 161 -10.31 -15.03 -1.31
CA LEU A 161 -9.83 -16.42 -1.29
C LEU A 161 -10.66 -17.34 -2.21
N LEU A 162 -11.88 -16.94 -2.55
CA LEU A 162 -12.79 -17.68 -3.43
C LEU A 162 -12.71 -17.21 -4.89
N HIS A 163 -11.93 -16.16 -5.17
CA HIS A 163 -11.70 -15.66 -6.53
C HIS A 163 -10.45 -16.33 -7.11
N PRO A 164 -10.52 -17.00 -8.28
CA PRO A 164 -9.36 -17.60 -8.94
C PRO A 164 -8.40 -16.56 -9.53
#